data_AF-J9F930-F1
#
_entry.id   AF-J9F930-F1
#
_cell.length_a   1.000
_cell.length_b   1.000
_cell.length_c   1.000
_cell.angle_alpha   90.00
_cell.angle_beta   90.00
_cell.angle_gamma   90.00
#
_symmetry.space_group_name_H-M   'P 1'
#
loop_
_entity.id
_entity.type
_entity.pdbx_description
1 polymer ?
#
loop_
_entity_poly.entity_id
_entity_poly.type
_entity_poly.pdbx_seq_one_letter_code
_entity_poly.pdbx_strand_id
1 'polypeptide(L)'
;ELAEYYEKEIGYQIPIRTPFVGRNFNVTRAGIHADGLLKNEEIYNIFDTDKFLNRPVEVAVSNTSGAAGIAHWMNTHYKLKGDKQIQKNSELVALLKAWVDAQYDEGRVTVLSDGELEQVVAETCSRLNITLVQ
;
A
#
# COMPACT_ATOMS: atom_id res chain seq x y z
N GLU A 1 -11.06 -9.68 -12.09
CA GLU A 1 -11.30 -9.70 -13.57
C GLU A 1 -10.07 -10.23 -14.30
N LEU A 2 -10.22 -10.67 -15.56
CA LEU A 2 -9.25 -11.31 -16.49
C LEU A 2 -7.77 -11.45 -16.07
N ALA A 3 -7.11 -10.40 -15.58
CA ALA A 3 -5.78 -10.50 -14.99
C ALA A 3 -5.68 -11.57 -13.87
N GLU A 4 -6.65 -11.62 -12.96
CA GLU A 4 -6.72 -12.65 -11.91
C GLU A 4 -6.93 -14.04 -12.50
N TYR A 5 -7.71 -14.17 -13.57
CA TYR A 5 -7.91 -15.43 -14.28
C TYR A 5 -6.61 -15.90 -14.95
N TYR A 6 -5.86 -14.98 -15.56
CA TYR A 6 -4.55 -15.27 -16.14
C TYR A 6 -3.56 -15.79 -15.08
N GLU A 7 -3.52 -15.17 -13.90
CA GLU A 7 -2.63 -15.61 -12.84
C GLU A 7 -3.11 -16.92 -12.19
N LYS A 8 -4.42 -17.07 -11.89
CA LYS A 8 -4.96 -18.21 -11.13
C LYS A 8 -5.27 -19.44 -11.97
N GLU A 9 -5.91 -19.25 -13.12
CA GLU A 9 -6.42 -20.35 -13.95
C GLU A 9 -5.44 -20.74 -15.07
N ILE A 10 -4.74 -19.76 -15.65
CA ILE A 10 -3.75 -20.00 -16.72
C ILE A 10 -2.34 -20.24 -16.14
N GLY A 11 -2.07 -19.73 -14.93
CA GLY A 11 -0.74 -19.81 -14.30
C GLY A 11 0.29 -18.85 -14.89
N TYR A 12 -0.15 -17.86 -15.66
CA TYR A 12 0.74 -16.85 -16.23
C TYR A 12 1.03 -15.74 -15.22
N GLN A 13 2.31 -15.51 -14.93
CA GLN A 13 2.72 -14.40 -14.07
C GLN A 13 2.75 -13.10 -14.86
N ILE A 14 1.82 -12.19 -14.55
CA ILE A 14 1.78 -10.87 -15.16
C ILE A 14 2.97 -10.04 -14.66
N PRO A 15 3.82 -9.49 -15.56
CA PRO A 15 4.89 -8.61 -15.14
C PRO A 15 4.38 -7.43 -14.31
N ILE A 16 5.06 -7.11 -13.22
CA ILE A 16 4.60 -6.14 -12.21
C ILE A 16 4.32 -4.72 -12.76
N ARG A 17 4.93 -4.33 -13.89
CA ARG A 17 4.76 -3.00 -14.51
C ARG A 17 3.92 -3.03 -15.79
N THR A 18 3.25 -4.16 -16.08
CA THR A 18 2.33 -4.24 -17.21
C THR A 18 1.27 -3.13 -17.09
N PRO A 19 1.08 -2.26 -18.10
CA PRO A 19 0.08 -1.20 -18.03
C PRO A 19 -1.31 -1.75 -17.66
N PHE A 20 -2.03 -1.02 -16.80
CA PHE A 20 -3.39 -1.31 -16.32
C PHE A 20 -3.57 -2.56 -15.43
N VAL A 21 -2.76 -3.60 -15.60
CA VAL A 21 -2.97 -4.90 -14.92
C VAL A 21 -1.80 -5.36 -14.05
N GLY A 22 -0.61 -4.76 -14.20
CA GLY A 22 0.54 -5.06 -13.36
C GLY A 22 0.36 -4.49 -11.96
N ARG A 23 0.74 -5.24 -10.92
CA ARG A 23 0.56 -4.81 -9.51
C ARG A 23 1.17 -3.43 -9.20
N ASN A 24 2.24 -3.05 -9.88
CA ASN A 24 2.93 -1.77 -9.67
C ASN A 24 2.62 -0.72 -10.73
N PHE A 25 1.62 -0.92 -11.61
CA PHE A 25 1.33 0.04 -12.67
C PHE A 25 0.88 1.40 -12.10
N ASN A 26 0.20 1.37 -10.94
CA ASN A 26 -0.39 2.55 -10.31
C ASN A 26 0.25 2.91 -8.96
N VAL A 27 1.51 2.52 -8.76
CA VAL A 27 2.27 2.79 -7.53
C VAL A 27 3.18 3.99 -7.74
N THR A 28 2.98 5.04 -6.93
CA THR A 28 3.87 6.21 -6.88
C THR A 28 4.93 6.04 -5.78
N ARG A 29 6.21 6.28 -6.11
CA ARG A 29 7.35 5.96 -5.22
C ARG A 29 8.04 7.15 -4.56
N ALA A 30 7.76 8.39 -4.95
CA ALA A 30 8.35 9.53 -4.26
C ALA A 30 7.49 9.92 -3.06
N GLY A 31 8.02 9.80 -1.85
CA GLY A 31 7.21 9.90 -0.63
C GLY A 31 6.69 11.30 -0.29
N ILE A 32 7.15 12.36 -0.97
CA ILE A 32 6.49 13.69 -0.93
C ILE A 32 5.11 13.68 -1.62
N HIS A 33 4.79 12.66 -2.41
CA HIS A 33 3.54 12.58 -3.16
C HIS A 33 2.37 12.06 -2.34
N ALA A 34 2.58 11.46 -1.16
CA ALA A 34 1.46 11.04 -0.30
C ALA A 34 0.55 12.24 0.03
N ASP A 35 1.14 13.38 0.41
CA ASP A 35 0.40 14.59 0.73
C ASP A 35 -0.30 15.23 -0.49
N GLY A 36 0.30 15.10 -1.67
CA GLY A 36 -0.30 15.56 -2.92
C GLY A 36 -1.46 14.68 -3.39
N LEU A 37 -1.29 13.36 -3.29
CA LEU A 37 -2.31 12.36 -3.62
C LEU A 37 -3.51 12.47 -2.69
N LEU A 38 -3.28 12.59 -1.38
CA LEU A 38 -4.33 12.78 -0.38
C LEU A 38 -5.16 14.05 -0.62
N LYS A 39 -4.61 15.04 -1.34
CA LYS A 39 -5.30 16.29 -1.67
C LYS A 39 -6.03 16.25 -3.01
N ASN A 40 -5.44 15.63 -4.04
CA ASN A 40 -6.08 15.47 -5.35
C ASN A 40 -5.48 14.30 -6.14
N GLU A 41 -6.26 13.23 -6.29
CA GLU A 41 -5.89 12.02 -7.04
C GLU A 41 -5.81 12.27 -8.56
N GLU A 42 -6.57 13.23 -9.11
CA GLU A 42 -6.58 13.57 -10.54
C GLU A 42 -5.22 14.11 -11.05
N ILE A 43 -4.34 14.52 -10.14
CA ILE A 43 -2.96 14.93 -10.47
C ILE A 43 -2.13 13.71 -10.92
N TYR A 44 -2.48 12.51 -10.47
CA TYR A 44 -1.72 11.28 -10.69
C TYR A 44 -2.44 10.30 -11.61
N ASN A 45 -3.77 10.37 -11.65
CA ASN A 45 -4.64 9.54 -12.47
C ASN A 45 -5.32 10.36 -13.57
N ILE A 46 -5.17 9.93 -14.82
CA ILE A 46 -5.90 10.51 -15.95
C ILE A 46 -7.38 10.05 -16.00
N PHE A 47 -7.74 9.01 -15.24
CA PHE A 47 -9.11 8.52 -15.01
C PHE A 47 -9.20 7.72 -13.69
N ASP A 48 -10.42 7.46 -13.22
CA ASP A 48 -10.71 6.73 -11.97
C ASP A 48 -10.34 5.23 -12.07
N THR A 49 -9.10 4.91 -11.73
CA THR A 49 -8.55 3.54 -11.82
C THR A 49 -9.12 2.58 -10.77
N ASP A 50 -9.60 3.06 -9.62
CA ASP A 50 -10.34 2.22 -8.66
C ASP A 50 -11.65 1.76 -9.31
N LYS A 51 -12.43 2.72 -9.85
CA LYS A 51 -13.72 2.42 -10.48
C LYS A 51 -13.61 1.54 -11.72
N PHE A 52 -12.65 1.82 -12.60
CA PHE A 52 -12.58 1.15 -13.91
C PHE A 52 -11.69 -0.09 -13.93
N LEU A 53 -10.68 -0.17 -13.05
CA LEU A 53 -9.70 -1.26 -13.06
C LEU A 53 -9.62 -2.02 -11.73
N ASN A 54 -10.35 -1.59 -10.69
CA ASN A 54 -10.25 -2.11 -9.32
C ASN A 54 -8.80 -2.08 -8.80
N ARG A 55 -8.06 -1.05 -9.21
CA ARG A 55 -6.64 -0.82 -8.92
C ARG A 55 -6.43 0.66 -8.58
N PRO A 56 -6.75 1.08 -7.34
CA PRO A 56 -6.54 2.46 -6.90
C PRO A 56 -5.05 2.86 -6.97
N VAL A 57 -4.77 4.17 -6.87
CA VAL A 57 -3.39 4.63 -6.73
C VAL A 57 -2.86 4.23 -5.37
N GLU A 58 -1.65 3.69 -5.36
CA GLU A 58 -0.92 3.35 -4.15
C GLU A 58 0.36 4.17 -4.03
N VAL A 59 0.80 4.39 -2.80
CA VAL A 59 2.04 5.10 -2.48
C VAL A 59 2.99 4.16 -1.77
N ALA A 60 4.22 4.03 -2.28
CA ALA A 60 5.23 3.20 -1.64
C ALA A 60 5.65 3.78 -0.28
N VAL A 61 5.90 2.90 0.69
CA VAL A 61 6.38 3.28 2.01
C VAL A 61 7.91 3.43 2.01
N SER A 62 8.40 4.53 2.60
CA SER A 62 9.83 4.83 2.71
C SER A 62 10.17 5.68 3.94
N ASN A 63 11.42 6.15 4.06
CA ASN A 63 11.88 7.07 5.10
C ASN A 63 11.13 8.41 5.13
N THR A 64 10.47 8.76 4.04
CA THR A 64 9.65 9.99 3.94
C THR A 64 8.18 9.74 4.29
N SER A 65 7.79 8.49 4.56
CA SER A 65 6.42 8.14 4.93
C SER A 65 6.15 8.43 6.41
N GLY A 66 5.30 9.42 6.67
CA GLY A 66 4.73 9.61 8.00
C GLY A 66 3.62 8.60 8.33
N ALA A 67 3.09 8.65 9.55
CA ALA A 67 1.98 7.79 10.00
C ALA A 67 0.75 7.87 9.09
N ALA A 68 0.45 9.05 8.53
CA ALA A 68 -0.64 9.23 7.57
C ALA A 68 -0.40 8.47 6.25
N GLY A 69 0.84 8.47 5.74
CA GLY A 69 1.20 7.73 4.53
C GLY A 69 1.13 6.21 4.75
N ILE A 70 1.57 5.74 5.93
CA ILE A 70 1.45 4.32 6.31
C ILE A 70 -0.02 3.91 6.43
N ALA A 71 -0.85 4.70 7.13
CA ALA A 71 -2.27 4.42 7.24
C ALA A 71 -2.97 4.41 5.88
N HIS A 72 -2.60 5.34 4.99
CA HIS A 72 -3.11 5.37 3.62
C HIS A 72 -2.73 4.10 2.85
N TRP A 73 -1.45 3.70 2.87
CA TRP A 73 -1.00 2.45 2.25
C TRP A 73 -1.81 1.26 2.77
N MET A 74 -1.98 1.11 4.09
CA MET A 74 -2.76 0.00 4.65
C MET A 74 -4.23 0.02 4.18
N ASN A 75 -4.88 1.18 4.20
CA ASN A 75 -6.28 1.29 3.80
C ASN A 75 -6.47 0.98 2.31
N THR A 76 -5.54 1.41 1.45
CA THR A 76 -5.59 1.13 0.02
C THR A 76 -5.26 -0.34 -0.27
N HIS A 77 -4.15 -0.84 0.26
CA HIS A 77 -3.64 -2.21 0.05
C HIS A 77 -4.63 -3.27 0.51
N TYR A 78 -5.23 -3.08 1.70
CA TYR A 78 -6.24 -3.99 2.25
C TYR A 78 -7.69 -3.61 1.90
N LYS A 79 -7.89 -2.60 1.04
CA LYS A 79 -9.22 -2.13 0.58
C LYS A 79 -10.19 -1.78 1.72
N LEU A 80 -9.68 -1.21 2.81
CA LEU A 80 -10.45 -0.85 3.99
C LEU A 80 -11.23 0.46 3.72
N LYS A 81 -12.56 0.41 3.87
CA LYS A 81 -13.47 1.54 3.61
C LYS A 81 -14.34 1.86 4.83
N GLY A 82 -14.74 3.12 4.96
CA GLY A 82 -15.62 3.60 6.03
C GLY A 82 -15.04 3.31 7.43
N ASP A 83 -15.87 2.72 8.30
CA ASP A 83 -15.50 2.44 9.70
C ASP A 83 -14.39 1.38 9.86
N LYS A 84 -14.04 0.66 8.78
CA LYS A 84 -12.92 -0.29 8.78
C LYS A 84 -11.57 0.40 8.56
N GLN A 85 -11.55 1.69 8.23
CA GLN A 85 -10.31 2.40 7.97
C GLN A 85 -9.43 2.51 9.21
N ILE A 86 -8.17 2.15 9.03
CA ILE A 86 -7.12 2.32 10.02
C ILE A 86 -6.77 3.80 10.09
N GLN A 87 -6.87 4.35 11.29
CA GLN A 87 -6.51 5.73 11.57
C GLN A 87 -5.00 5.85 11.80
N LYS A 88 -4.44 7.00 11.41
CA LYS A 88 -3.00 7.31 11.55
C LYS A 88 -2.48 7.28 12.99
N ASN A 89 -3.36 7.41 13.96
CA ASN A 89 -3.07 7.37 15.40
C ASN A 89 -3.32 6.00 16.03
N SER A 90 -3.65 4.97 15.23
CA SER A 90 -3.80 3.60 15.74
C SER A 90 -2.46 3.03 16.20
N GLU A 91 -2.53 2.14 17.19
CA GLU A 91 -1.35 1.45 17.71
C GLU A 91 -0.65 0.62 16.63
N LEU A 92 -1.42 -0.02 15.74
CA LEU A 92 -0.91 -0.76 14.59
C LEU A 92 -0.03 0.12 13.68
N VAL A 93 -0.50 1.33 13.35
CA VAL A 93 0.29 2.28 12.52
C VAL A 93 1.53 2.77 13.25
N ALA A 94 1.42 3.03 14.56
CA ALA A 94 2.57 3.48 15.36
C ALA A 94 3.69 2.42 15.40
N LEU A 95 3.33 1.14 15.58
CA LEU A 95 4.27 0.03 15.59
C LEU A 95 4.88 -0.20 14.20
N LEU A 96 4.08 -0.12 13.14
CA LEU A 96 4.58 -0.24 11.78
C LEU A 96 5.55 0.90 11.45
N LYS A 97 5.23 2.14 11.84
CA LYS A 97 6.11 3.29 11.66
C LYS A 97 7.44 3.10 12.38
N ALA A 98 7.42 2.64 13.63
CA ALA A 98 8.65 2.40 14.38
C ALA A 98 9.55 1.36 13.68
N TRP A 99 8.96 0.31 13.11
CA TRP A 99 9.71 -0.67 12.32
C TRP A 99 10.26 -0.07 11.02
N VAL A 100 9.46 0.72 10.29
CA VAL A 100 9.89 1.42 9.08
C VAL A 100 11.07 2.35 9.39
N ASP A 101 10.96 3.18 10.43
CA ASP A 101 12.01 4.12 10.84
C ASP A 101 13.32 3.36 11.15
N ALA A 102 13.24 2.27 11.91
CA ALA A 102 14.39 1.44 12.24
C ALA A 102 15.12 0.89 11.00
N GLN A 103 14.39 0.46 9.96
CA GLN A 103 15.00 0.00 8.71
C GLN A 103 15.87 1.07 8.05
N TYR A 104 15.45 2.34 8.12
CA TYR A 104 16.18 3.45 7.52
C TYR A 104 17.30 3.96 8.42
N ASP A 105 17.12 3.93 9.74
CA ASP A 105 18.17 4.20 10.72
C ASP A 105 19.33 3.18 10.61
N GLU A 106 19.03 1.94 10.22
CA GLU A 106 20.00 0.88 9.92
C GLU A 106 20.67 1.03 8.53
N GLY A 107 20.35 2.09 7.79
CA GLY A 107 21.04 2.44 6.54
C GLY A 107 20.37 1.92 5.26
N ARG A 108 19.11 1.48 5.30
CA ARG A 108 18.35 1.19 4.09
C ARG A 108 18.25 2.44 3.21
N VAL A 109 18.39 2.28 1.90
CA VAL A 109 18.25 3.37 0.89
C VAL A 109 17.16 3.10 -0.15
N THR A 110 16.54 1.92 -0.11
CA THR A 110 15.49 1.50 -1.03
C THR A 110 14.10 1.71 -0.41
N VAL A 111 13.07 1.80 -1.26
CA VAL A 111 11.67 1.73 -0.80
C VAL A 111 11.36 0.33 -0.26
N LEU A 112 10.44 0.24 0.69
CA LEU A 112 9.94 -1.04 1.19
C LEU A 112 9.02 -1.68 0.14
N SER A 113 9.11 -3.00 0.02
CA SER A 113 8.19 -3.79 -0.80
C SER A 113 6.90 -4.09 -0.03
N ASP A 114 5.81 -4.33 -0.76
CA ASP A 114 4.52 -4.69 -0.14
C ASP A 114 4.66 -5.98 0.68
N GLY A 115 5.44 -6.96 0.22
CA GLY A 115 5.66 -8.22 0.96
C GLY A 115 6.38 -8.02 2.30
N GLU A 116 7.36 -7.11 2.38
CA GLU A 116 8.00 -6.76 3.65
C GLU A 116 6.99 -6.12 4.61
N LEU A 117 6.17 -5.20 4.12
CA LEU A 117 5.15 -4.53 4.92
C LEU A 117 4.06 -5.49 5.38
N GLU A 118 3.57 -6.36 4.49
CA GLU A 118 2.58 -7.40 4.77
C GLU A 118 3.03 -8.32 5.91
N GLN A 119 4.30 -8.74 5.90
CA GLN A 119 4.86 -9.57 6.96
C GLN A 119 4.79 -8.87 8.31
N VAL A 120 5.24 -7.62 8.39
CA VAL A 120 5.25 -6.85 9.64
C VAL A 120 3.84 -6.51 10.11
N VAL A 121 2.92 -6.26 9.18
CA VAL A 121 1.49 -6.07 9.49
C VAL A 121 0.91 -7.35 10.10
N ALA A 122 1.17 -8.52 9.52
CA ALA A 122 0.69 -9.79 10.03
C ALA A 122 1.23 -10.10 11.44
N GLU A 123 2.53 -9.91 11.66
CA GLU A 123 3.18 -10.07 12.96
C GLU A 123 2.59 -9.11 14.01
N THR A 124 2.39 -7.84 13.63
CA THR A 124 1.84 -6.82 14.53
C THR A 124 0.36 -7.07 14.84
N CYS A 125 -0.44 -7.48 13.85
CA CYS A 125 -1.84 -7.84 14.05
C CYS A 125 -1.98 -9.03 15.01
N SER A 126 -1.14 -10.06 14.85
CA SER A 126 -1.09 -11.20 15.77
C SER A 126 -0.78 -10.76 17.21
N ARG A 127 0.22 -9.88 17.39
CA ARG A 127 0.59 -9.34 18.70
C ARG A 127 -0.52 -8.50 19.35
N LEU A 128 -1.24 -7.71 18.56
CA LEU A 128 -2.32 -6.84 19.03
C LEU A 128 -3.70 -7.53 19.08
N ASN A 129 -3.78 -8.79 18.65
CA ASN A 129 -5.03 -9.53 18.49
C ASN A 129 -6.05 -8.79 17.59
N ILE A 130 -5.57 -8.20 16.49
CA ILE A 130 -6.35 -7.49 15.47
C ILE A 130 -6.52 -8.41 14.25
N THR A 131 -7.69 -8.38 13.61
CA THR A 131 -7.92 -9.03 12.32
C THR A 131 -8.24 -7.97 11.27
N LEU A 132 -7.42 -7.88 10.22
CA LEU A 132 -7.73 -7.10 9.03
C LEU A 132 -8.54 -8.00 8.10
N VAL A 133 -9.83 -7.71 7.97
CA VAL A 133 -10.75 -8.49 7.12
C VAL A 133 -10.75 -7.87 5.72
N GLN A 134 -10.32 -8.65 4.72
CA GLN A 134 -10.57 -8.34 3.29
C GLN A 134 -12.05 -8.51 2.95
#